data_AF-A0A939V1T9-F1
#
_entry.id   AF-A0A939V1T9-F1
#
_cell.length_a   1.000
_cell.length_b   1.000
_cell.length_c   1.000
_cell.angle_alpha   90.00
_cell.angle_beta   90.00
_cell.angle_gamma   90.00
#
_symmetry.space_group_name_H-M   'P 1'
#
loop_
_entity.id
_entity.type
_entity.pdbx_description
1 polymer ?
#
loop_
_entity_poly.entity_id
_entity_poly.type
_entity_poly.pdbx_seq_one_letter_code
_entity_poly.pdbx_strand_id
1 'polypeptide(L)'
;MSDKTYLDKIPTEDFDQLVPKRRAVIEKASDEFPKYDYNANVLARNLHPKVQHVVISEIEELNGAKCYTLAADPSCGTDKLAYFRAGQYISISLKIGDSVLTRPYSLCSSPKDALAGSYRIVVKNMKNGFASEYINSKLKVGDKLDISAPSGFFYYEPLRDSSHIVGVAGGSGIAPFMSLASAIADGTESFSLTLLYGSRTEEEILFRDELDSLCAKSSRIKVVHVLSDEEKEGFEHGFISSELIAKYGGDSGSYSVFVCGSQGMYDYIQGETDKLGLPRRSVRFDAYGEYRLQDRDSEFTGQYSGKTFELTVVTNDGIERKVPARSDESLLVALERAGIKAPSKCRSGECGFCRSKLSSGEVYTPGKVEHRREYDRKNGYIHPCCTFPKSDCRILINYEEAKIERKVKDMKKKERIMGLVMSIIISAAMGALAAFLVLKSNPDAAKLTPVPAMYISNILMSVTVGVIVALVVPLGRLGRNLAAKANANPPGMKFTLLNAIPLSVGNTIIVSFFVSLFGVLMSRLRAPAEALANMPPFVVMWLGNWARLLLPTLILSYVLAVILSPLVSQMVGVADAGAEVGRASSGNDGTPKVG
;
A
#
# COMPACT_ATOMS: atom_id res chain seq x y z
N MET A 1 -28.72 -20.47 63.03
CA MET A 1 -28.97 -20.57 61.57
C MET A 1 -29.49 -21.96 61.20
N SER A 2 -30.53 -22.45 61.87
CA SER A 2 -31.12 -23.79 61.64
C SER A 2 -32.47 -23.74 60.94
N ASP A 3 -33.11 -22.55 60.86
CA ASP A 3 -34.40 -22.38 60.21
C ASP A 3 -34.21 -22.08 58.73
N LYS A 4 -34.49 -23.09 57.89
CA LYS A 4 -34.41 -23.04 56.43
C LYS A 4 -35.75 -22.81 55.75
N THR A 5 -36.83 -22.57 56.50
CA THR A 5 -38.19 -22.40 55.95
C THR A 5 -38.34 -21.19 55.01
N TYR A 6 -37.36 -20.28 54.98
CA TYR A 6 -37.31 -19.20 53.99
C TYR A 6 -37.00 -19.70 52.57
N LEU A 7 -36.33 -20.86 52.42
CA LEU A 7 -36.04 -21.46 51.10
C LEU A 7 -37.31 -21.96 50.42
N ASP A 8 -38.30 -22.42 51.20
CA ASP A 8 -39.60 -22.89 50.69
C ASP A 8 -40.47 -21.74 50.13
N LYS A 9 -40.09 -20.49 50.39
CA LYS A 9 -40.74 -19.28 49.86
C LYS A 9 -40.06 -18.73 48.61
N ILE A 10 -38.95 -19.32 48.17
CA ILE A 10 -38.27 -18.90 46.93
C ILE A 10 -39.03 -19.54 45.77
N PRO A 11 -39.68 -18.77 44.88
CA PRO A 11 -40.39 -19.34 43.75
C PRO A 11 -39.38 -19.99 42.81
N THR A 12 -39.30 -21.32 42.81
CA THR A 12 -38.39 -22.08 41.93
C THR A 12 -38.98 -22.34 40.55
N GLU A 13 -40.27 -22.08 40.38
CA GLU A 13 -41.04 -22.38 39.16
C GLU A 13 -40.38 -21.78 37.89
N ASP A 14 -39.85 -20.56 37.97
CA ASP A 14 -39.13 -19.94 36.85
C ASP A 14 -37.71 -20.51 36.64
N PHE A 15 -37.08 -21.00 37.70
CA PHE A 15 -35.75 -21.64 37.66
C PHE A 15 -35.83 -23.07 37.11
N ASP A 16 -36.84 -23.85 37.52
CA ASP A 16 -37.07 -25.21 37.06
C ASP A 16 -37.48 -25.25 35.58
N GLN A 17 -38.15 -24.20 35.11
CA GLN A 17 -38.51 -24.02 33.70
C GLN A 17 -37.41 -23.39 32.85
N LEU A 18 -36.28 -22.99 33.43
CA LEU A 18 -35.25 -22.23 32.73
C LEU A 18 -34.51 -23.07 31.68
N VAL A 19 -34.24 -24.35 31.98
CA VAL A 19 -33.62 -25.30 31.03
C VAL A 19 -34.60 -25.69 29.91
N PRO A 20 -35.86 -26.12 30.20
CA PRO A 20 -36.86 -26.38 29.17
C PRO A 20 -37.14 -25.17 28.26
N LYS A 21 -37.31 -23.96 28.83
CA LYS A 21 -37.52 -22.72 28.07
C LYS A 21 -36.33 -22.44 27.16
N ARG A 22 -35.08 -22.56 27.65
CA ARG A 22 -33.87 -22.38 26.83
C ARG A 22 -33.80 -23.38 25.68
N ARG A 23 -34.09 -24.66 25.92
CA ARG A 23 -34.11 -25.69 24.86
C ARG A 23 -35.17 -25.40 23.81
N ALA A 24 -36.39 -25.05 24.22
CA ALA A 24 -37.47 -24.69 23.30
C ALA A 24 -37.14 -23.43 22.47
N VAL A 25 -36.41 -22.46 23.05
CA VAL A 25 -35.92 -21.28 22.32
C VAL A 25 -34.83 -21.66 21.32
N ILE A 26 -33.90 -22.55 21.69
CA ILE A 26 -32.83 -23.04 20.80
C ILE A 26 -33.43 -23.86 19.65
N GLU A 27 -34.38 -24.76 19.93
CA GLU A 27 -35.06 -25.58 18.91
C GLU A 27 -35.90 -24.74 17.94
N LYS A 28 -36.44 -23.60 18.41
CA LYS A 28 -37.16 -22.63 17.55
C LYS A 28 -36.25 -21.62 16.87
N ALA A 29 -34.98 -21.52 17.28
CA ALA A 29 -34.04 -20.59 16.67
C ALA A 29 -33.71 -21.07 15.26
N SER A 30 -33.49 -20.13 14.34
CA SER A 30 -33.06 -20.46 12.99
C SER A 30 -31.66 -21.08 13.01
N ASP A 31 -31.45 -22.10 12.18
CA ASP A 31 -30.12 -22.66 11.89
C ASP A 31 -29.25 -21.71 11.05
N GLU A 32 -29.82 -20.61 10.53
CA GLU A 32 -29.05 -19.60 9.84
C GLU A 32 -28.26 -18.76 10.85
N PHE A 33 -26.94 -18.85 10.77
CA PHE A 33 -26.06 -17.95 11.51
C PHE A 33 -26.45 -16.50 11.20
N PRO A 34 -26.77 -15.70 12.22
CA PRO A 34 -27.09 -14.32 11.95
C PRO A 34 -25.85 -13.63 11.38
N LYS A 35 -26.02 -12.96 10.24
CA LYS A 35 -24.99 -12.13 9.61
C LYS A 35 -24.83 -10.83 10.38
N TYR A 36 -24.37 -10.92 11.63
CA TYR A 36 -23.98 -9.75 12.41
C TYR A 36 -22.51 -9.45 12.17
N ASP A 37 -22.23 -8.29 11.62
CA ASP A 37 -20.90 -7.70 11.71
C ASP A 37 -20.79 -7.06 13.09
N TYR A 38 -20.16 -7.78 14.03
CA TYR A 38 -19.97 -7.27 15.38
C TYR A 38 -19.25 -5.91 15.33
N ASN A 39 -19.71 -4.93 16.11
CA ASN A 39 -19.06 -3.62 16.21
C ASN A 39 -17.57 -3.72 16.53
N ALA A 40 -17.16 -4.74 17.30
CA ALA A 40 -15.75 -5.04 17.55
C ALA A 40 -14.96 -5.35 16.27
N ASN A 41 -15.54 -6.10 15.32
CA ASN A 41 -14.91 -6.39 14.03
C ASN A 41 -14.85 -5.15 13.14
N VAL A 42 -15.89 -4.31 13.16
CA VAL A 42 -15.89 -3.01 12.48
C VAL A 42 -14.77 -2.13 13.01
N LEU A 43 -14.67 -1.99 14.33
CA LEU A 43 -13.62 -1.22 14.98
C LEU A 43 -12.23 -1.80 14.68
N ALA A 44 -12.05 -3.11 14.78
CA ALA A 44 -10.78 -3.76 14.49
C ALA A 44 -10.32 -3.53 13.04
N ARG A 45 -11.23 -3.53 12.07
CA ARG A 45 -10.88 -3.22 10.67
C ARG A 45 -10.48 -1.77 10.47
N ASN A 46 -11.10 -0.84 11.21
CA ASN A 46 -10.77 0.58 11.15
C ASN A 46 -9.41 0.89 11.82
N LEU A 47 -9.09 0.23 12.94
CA LEU A 47 -7.84 0.44 13.67
C LEU A 47 -6.67 -0.37 13.11
N HIS A 48 -6.95 -1.53 12.51
CA HIS A 48 -5.93 -2.45 12.00
C HIS A 48 -6.19 -2.86 10.54
N PRO A 49 -6.31 -1.92 9.61
CA PRO A 49 -6.42 -2.23 8.20
C PRO A 49 -5.17 -2.99 7.72
N LYS A 50 -5.36 -3.99 6.86
CA LYS A 50 -4.24 -4.77 6.29
C LYS A 50 -3.30 -3.88 5.47
N VAL A 51 -3.88 -2.96 4.71
CA VAL A 51 -3.22 -1.94 3.89
C VAL A 51 -4.07 -0.68 3.96
N GLN A 52 -3.44 0.47 4.00
CA GLN A 52 -4.05 1.77 3.78
C GLN A 52 -3.41 2.38 2.53
N HIS A 53 -4.22 2.97 1.68
CA HIS A 53 -3.80 3.67 0.48
C HIS A 53 -3.77 5.16 0.77
N VAL A 54 -2.63 5.78 0.53
CA VAL A 54 -2.41 7.20 0.82
C VAL A 54 -1.83 7.92 -0.38
N VAL A 55 -2.03 9.23 -0.41
CA VAL A 55 -1.40 10.15 -1.36
C VAL A 55 -0.51 11.12 -0.60
N ILE A 56 0.67 11.42 -1.15
CA ILE A 56 1.53 12.48 -0.62
C ILE A 56 0.85 13.82 -0.93
N SER A 57 0.32 14.48 0.09
CA SER A 57 -0.38 15.77 -0.07
C SER A 57 0.59 16.95 -0.01
N GLU A 58 1.68 16.80 0.73
CA GLU A 58 2.67 17.87 0.96
C GLU A 58 4.05 17.28 1.23
N ILE A 59 5.09 18.01 0.83
CA ILE A 59 6.48 17.73 1.16
C ILE A 59 7.11 19.02 1.65
N GLU A 60 7.65 18.98 2.86
CA GLU A 60 8.39 20.05 3.50
C GLU A 60 9.88 19.68 3.53
N GLU A 61 10.74 20.58 3.06
CA GLU A 61 12.19 20.39 3.09
C GLU A 61 12.73 20.81 4.47
N LEU A 62 13.49 19.92 5.09
CA LEU A 62 14.19 20.14 6.35
C LEU A 62 15.70 19.99 6.13
N ASN A 63 16.53 20.43 7.08
CA ASN A 63 17.97 20.30 6.92
C ASN A 63 18.41 18.81 6.86
N GLY A 64 18.77 18.33 5.67
CA GLY A 64 19.16 16.94 5.42
C GLY A 64 18.04 15.90 5.50
N ALA A 65 16.77 16.32 5.56
CA ALA A 65 15.61 15.44 5.64
C ALA A 65 14.40 16.05 4.92
N LYS A 66 13.36 15.25 4.67
CA LYS A 66 12.07 15.77 4.20
C LYS A 66 10.95 15.26 5.08
N CYS A 67 9.98 16.13 5.40
CA CYS A 67 8.73 15.73 6.02
C CYS A 67 7.67 15.53 4.93
N TYR A 68 6.96 14.41 5.00
CA TYR A 68 5.90 14.05 4.06
C TYR A 68 4.58 14.01 4.80
N THR A 69 3.60 14.76 4.30
CA THR A 69 2.21 14.66 4.75
C THR A 69 1.49 13.67 3.84
N LEU A 70 0.85 12.68 4.46
CA LEU A 70 0.13 11.59 3.80
C LEU A 70 -1.35 11.74 4.10
N ALA A 71 -2.15 11.89 3.06
CA ALA A 71 -3.61 11.93 3.15
C ALA A 71 -4.22 10.59 2.75
N ALA A 72 -5.37 10.25 3.33
CA ALA A 72 -6.17 9.10 2.88
C ALA A 72 -6.49 9.20 1.38
N ASP A 73 -6.50 8.08 0.67
CA ASP A 73 -6.96 8.02 -0.73
C ASP A 73 -8.29 7.24 -0.86
N PRO A 74 -9.44 7.95 -0.83
CA PRO A 74 -10.75 7.34 -1.02
C PRO A 74 -10.89 6.65 -2.39
N SER A 75 -10.18 7.12 -3.43
CA SER A 75 -10.24 6.52 -4.77
C SER A 75 -9.65 5.11 -4.82
N CYS A 76 -8.88 4.73 -3.81
CA CYS A 76 -8.31 3.40 -3.62
C CYS A 76 -8.88 2.67 -2.39
N GLY A 77 -10.01 3.15 -1.83
CA GLY A 77 -10.73 2.45 -0.76
C GLY A 77 -10.24 2.75 0.66
N THR A 78 -9.45 3.81 0.86
CA THR A 78 -9.11 4.32 2.20
C THR A 78 -9.83 5.63 2.42
N ASP A 79 -10.99 5.58 3.07
CA ASP A 79 -11.78 6.78 3.37
C ASP A 79 -11.25 7.55 4.58
N LYS A 80 -10.70 6.81 5.55
CA LYS A 80 -10.15 7.36 6.80
C LYS A 80 -8.87 6.63 7.15
N LEU A 81 -7.91 7.37 7.69
CA LEU A 81 -6.70 6.80 8.26
C LEU A 81 -7.01 6.14 9.60
N ALA A 82 -6.30 5.06 9.90
CA ALA A 82 -6.42 4.36 11.17
C ALA A 82 -5.97 5.25 12.33
N TYR A 83 -6.68 5.18 13.46
CA TYR A 83 -6.22 5.87 14.66
C TYR A 83 -4.96 5.20 15.23
N PHE A 84 -4.11 5.97 15.92
CA PHE A 84 -2.85 5.47 16.47
C PHE A 84 -2.58 6.06 17.86
N ARG A 85 -1.66 5.44 18.62
CA ARG A 85 -1.13 6.02 19.86
C ARG A 85 0.12 6.83 19.53
N ALA A 86 0.27 8.00 20.14
CA ALA A 86 1.41 8.87 19.89
C ALA A 86 2.75 8.13 20.09
N GLY A 87 3.65 8.28 19.12
CA GLY A 87 4.94 7.57 19.05
C GLY A 87 4.94 6.26 18.24
N GLN A 88 3.79 5.78 17.74
CA GLN A 88 3.74 4.65 16.81
C GLN A 88 4.28 4.98 15.41
N TYR A 89 4.56 3.93 14.63
CA TYR A 89 5.04 4.02 13.26
C TYR A 89 4.08 3.36 12.27
N ILE A 90 4.20 3.75 11.00
CA ILE A 90 3.62 3.04 9.85
C ILE A 90 4.75 2.44 9.01
N SER A 91 4.44 1.43 8.20
CA SER A 91 5.41 0.88 7.25
C SER A 91 4.99 1.13 5.81
N ILE A 92 5.85 1.78 5.03
CA ILE A 92 5.61 2.11 3.63
C ILE A 92 6.08 0.95 2.76
N SER A 93 5.21 0.49 1.87
CA SER A 93 5.57 -0.47 0.81
C SER A 93 6.14 0.26 -0.39
N LEU A 94 7.31 -0.17 -0.87
CA LEU A 94 8.00 0.41 -2.01
C LEU A 94 8.33 -0.67 -3.04
N LYS A 95 8.24 -0.30 -4.31
CA LYS A 95 8.78 -1.09 -5.43
C LYS A 95 9.87 -0.29 -6.12
N ILE A 96 11.11 -0.76 -6.00
CA ILE A 96 12.30 -0.10 -6.57
C ILE A 96 12.96 -1.09 -7.52
N GLY A 97 12.76 -0.89 -8.83
CA GLY A 97 13.13 -1.89 -9.84
C GLY A 97 12.36 -3.19 -9.63
N ASP A 98 13.10 -4.30 -9.53
CA ASP A 98 12.53 -5.62 -9.23
C ASP A 98 12.32 -5.87 -7.73
N SER A 99 12.92 -5.03 -6.88
CA SER A 99 12.81 -5.19 -5.43
C SER A 99 11.46 -4.70 -4.92
N VAL A 100 10.83 -5.51 -4.07
CA VAL A 100 9.61 -5.14 -3.33
C VAL A 100 9.93 -5.19 -1.84
N LEU A 101 9.85 -4.05 -1.17
CA LEU A 101 10.29 -3.92 0.21
C LEU A 101 9.32 -3.09 1.04
N THR A 102 9.52 -3.13 2.35
CA THR A 102 8.77 -2.31 3.31
C THR A 102 9.73 -1.61 4.26
N ARG A 103 9.46 -0.34 4.60
CA ARG A 103 10.26 0.45 5.55
C ARG A 103 9.40 1.13 6.61
N PRO A 104 9.72 0.99 7.91
CA PRO A 104 9.02 1.67 8.99
C PRO A 104 9.44 3.13 9.10
N TYR A 105 8.48 4.00 9.37
CA TYR A 105 8.69 5.42 9.70
C TYR A 105 7.74 5.82 10.82
N SER A 106 8.30 6.31 11.92
CA SER A 106 7.52 6.82 13.05
C SER A 106 6.69 8.01 12.60
N LEU A 107 5.43 8.04 13.05
CA LEU A 107 4.55 9.17 12.80
C LEU A 107 5.04 10.35 13.63
N CYS A 108 5.14 11.52 13.01
CA CYS A 108 5.52 12.78 13.65
C CYS A 108 4.37 13.79 13.74
N SER A 109 3.14 13.36 13.44
CA SER A 109 1.89 14.10 13.65
C SER A 109 1.17 13.66 14.94
N SER A 110 0.14 14.40 15.33
CA SER A 110 -0.74 14.03 16.46
C SER A 110 -1.68 12.89 16.08
N PRO A 111 -2.07 12.01 17.02
CA PRO A 111 -3.22 11.11 16.85
C PRO A 111 -4.50 11.81 16.39
N LYS A 112 -4.70 13.07 16.78
CA LYS A 112 -5.84 13.89 16.37
C LYS A 112 -5.83 14.21 14.87
N ASP A 113 -4.64 14.39 14.28
CA ASP A 113 -4.50 14.66 12.84
C ASP A 113 -4.94 13.46 11.98
N ALA A 114 -4.76 12.24 12.49
CA ALA A 114 -5.27 11.03 11.82
C ALA A 114 -6.79 11.07 11.66
N LEU A 115 -7.51 11.58 12.66
CA LEU A 115 -8.96 11.75 12.61
C LEU A 115 -9.37 12.83 11.60
N ALA A 116 -8.50 13.81 11.36
CA ALA A 116 -8.62 14.80 10.30
C ALA A 116 -8.13 14.31 8.93
N GLY A 117 -7.65 13.05 8.83
CA GLY A 117 -7.25 12.41 7.58
C GLY A 117 -5.80 12.63 7.18
N SER A 118 -4.92 13.00 8.12
CA SER A 118 -3.50 13.29 7.86
C SER A 118 -2.55 12.49 8.75
N TYR A 119 -1.47 11.98 8.15
CA TYR A 119 -0.27 11.52 8.84
C TYR A 119 0.93 12.34 8.39
N ARG A 120 1.90 12.59 9.28
CA ARG A 120 3.23 13.09 8.90
C ARG A 120 4.31 12.07 9.24
N ILE A 121 5.29 11.96 8.35
CA ILE A 121 6.53 11.20 8.57
C ILE A 121 7.72 12.06 8.18
N VAL A 122 8.89 11.80 8.78
CA VAL A 122 10.15 12.43 8.39
C VAL A 122 11.14 11.37 7.90
N VAL A 123 11.80 11.65 6.78
CA VAL A 123 12.77 10.74 6.15
C VAL A 123 14.10 11.46 5.99
N LYS A 124 15.04 11.19 6.88
CA LYS A 124 16.43 11.65 6.73
C LYS A 124 17.11 10.91 5.58
N ASN A 125 17.80 11.64 4.72
CA ASN A 125 18.55 11.00 3.63
C ASN A 125 19.79 10.31 4.22
N MET A 126 19.90 9.00 4.00
CA MET A 126 21.05 8.22 4.47
C MET A 126 22.02 8.08 3.31
N LYS A 127 23.30 8.41 3.54
CA LYS A 127 24.35 8.19 2.54
C LYS A 127 24.36 6.72 2.12
N ASN A 128 24.29 6.45 0.81
CA ASN A 128 24.17 5.11 0.21
C ASN A 128 22.92 4.32 0.67
N GLY A 129 21.85 5.00 1.09
CA GLY A 129 20.63 4.38 1.60
C GLY A 129 19.65 4.01 0.49
N PHE A 130 19.41 2.72 0.27
CA PHE A 130 18.55 2.25 -0.84
C PHE A 130 17.14 2.86 -0.86
N ALA A 131 16.41 2.80 0.26
CA ALA A 131 15.02 3.26 0.33
C ALA A 131 14.89 4.75 0.64
N SER A 132 15.70 5.29 1.56
CA SER A 132 15.64 6.69 1.96
C SER A 132 16.09 7.62 0.83
N GLU A 133 17.09 7.23 0.04
CA GLU A 133 17.51 7.98 -1.15
C GLU A 133 16.40 7.97 -2.21
N TYR A 134 15.76 6.81 -2.45
CA TYR A 134 14.64 6.72 -3.37
C TYR A 134 13.47 7.62 -2.94
N ILE A 135 13.07 7.57 -1.67
CA ILE A 135 12.00 8.43 -1.14
C ILE A 135 12.34 9.90 -1.36
N ASN A 136 13.53 10.34 -0.93
CA ASN A 136 13.90 11.76 -0.98
C ASN A 136 14.21 12.29 -2.38
N SER A 137 14.56 11.44 -3.34
CA SER A 137 14.91 11.86 -4.71
C SER A 137 13.82 11.62 -5.75
N LYS A 138 12.89 10.68 -5.52
CA LYS A 138 11.91 10.26 -6.52
C LYS A 138 10.46 10.54 -6.15
N LEU A 139 10.12 10.51 -4.86
CA LEU A 139 8.73 10.76 -4.44
C LEU A 139 8.41 12.26 -4.50
N LYS A 140 7.20 12.56 -4.94
CA LYS A 140 6.67 13.92 -5.07
C LYS A 140 5.22 14.00 -4.62
N VAL A 141 4.74 15.22 -4.39
CA VAL A 141 3.32 15.48 -4.12
C VAL A 141 2.45 14.87 -5.23
N GLY A 142 1.38 14.19 -4.82
CA GLY A 142 0.46 13.45 -5.68
C GLY A 142 0.83 11.98 -5.92
N ASP A 143 2.04 11.54 -5.53
CA ASP A 143 2.38 10.12 -5.59
C ASP A 143 1.56 9.32 -4.56
N LYS A 144 1.24 8.08 -4.94
CA LYS A 144 0.43 7.18 -4.12
C LYS A 144 1.28 6.09 -3.50
N LEU A 145 0.99 5.77 -2.24
CA LEU A 145 1.74 4.79 -1.46
C LEU A 145 0.77 3.83 -0.75
N ASP A 146 1.23 2.58 -0.61
CA ASP A 146 0.60 1.60 0.27
C ASP A 146 1.34 1.62 1.61
N ILE A 147 0.59 1.79 2.70
CA ILE A 147 1.13 1.77 4.06
C ILE A 147 0.44 0.72 4.92
N SER A 148 1.10 0.24 5.97
CA SER A 148 0.48 -0.63 6.97
C SER A 148 -0.47 0.15 7.89
N ALA A 149 -1.28 -0.56 8.69
CA ALA A 149 -1.80 0.02 9.93
C ALA A 149 -0.66 0.50 10.84
N PRO A 150 -0.93 1.49 11.73
CA PRO A 150 -0.02 1.87 12.80
C PRO A 150 0.44 0.66 13.61
N SER A 151 1.69 0.67 14.04
CA SER A 151 2.35 -0.42 14.75
C SER A 151 3.46 0.12 15.65
N GLY A 152 4.03 -0.74 16.48
CA GLY A 152 5.05 -0.35 17.44
C GLY A 152 4.50 -0.13 18.83
N PHE A 153 5.40 -0.25 19.80
CA PHE A 153 5.07 -0.19 21.22
C PHE A 153 5.59 1.10 21.88
N PHE A 154 6.25 2.00 21.15
CA PHE A 154 6.87 3.22 21.66
C PHE A 154 5.84 4.34 21.93
N TYR A 155 4.93 4.08 22.87
CA TYR A 155 3.88 5.00 23.32
C TYR A 155 3.78 5.00 24.85
N TYR A 156 3.25 6.08 25.42
CA TYR A 156 2.99 6.20 26.87
C TYR A 156 1.88 5.24 27.33
N GLU A 157 2.12 4.53 28.43
CA GLU A 157 1.13 3.67 29.09
C GLU A 157 1.11 3.96 30.61
N PRO A 158 0.05 4.57 31.16
CA PRO A 158 0.02 5.00 32.56
C PRO A 158 0.16 3.86 33.58
N LEU A 159 -0.19 2.62 33.19
CA LEU A 159 0.03 1.46 34.06
C LEU A 159 1.50 1.03 34.16
N ARG A 160 2.33 1.40 33.19
CA ARG A 160 3.74 1.00 33.09
C ARG A 160 4.68 2.15 33.41
N ASP A 161 4.42 3.30 32.83
CA ASP A 161 5.32 4.44 32.73
C ASP A 161 5.00 5.52 33.76
N SER A 162 6.01 6.29 34.16
CA SER A 162 5.80 7.46 35.00
C SER A 162 5.07 8.57 34.25
N SER A 163 4.30 9.39 34.96
CA SER A 163 3.72 10.64 34.42
C SER A 163 4.77 11.67 33.99
N HIS A 164 6.06 11.47 34.32
CA HIS A 164 7.17 12.24 33.77
C HIS A 164 8.04 11.37 32.85
N ILE A 165 8.15 11.80 31.58
CA ILE A 165 8.96 11.15 30.56
C ILE A 165 10.17 12.03 30.25
N VAL A 166 11.37 11.46 30.39
CA VAL A 166 12.60 12.02 29.82
C VAL A 166 12.81 11.38 28.45
N GLY A 167 12.54 12.15 27.40
CA GLY A 167 12.81 11.75 26.02
C GLY A 167 14.27 11.99 25.66
N VAL A 168 14.89 11.03 24.99
CA VAL A 168 16.25 11.12 24.46
C VAL A 168 16.17 10.86 22.97
N ALA A 169 16.32 11.94 22.18
CA ALA A 169 16.20 11.91 20.73
C ALA A 169 17.55 12.18 20.06
N GLY A 170 17.81 11.53 18.93
CA GLY A 170 18.97 11.84 18.08
C GLY A 170 18.60 11.90 16.60
N GLY A 171 18.92 13.02 15.94
CA GLY A 171 18.63 13.22 14.51
C GLY A 171 17.15 13.00 14.17
N SER A 172 16.85 12.11 13.22
CA SER A 172 15.45 11.77 12.84
C SER A 172 14.69 10.96 13.90
N GLY A 173 15.35 10.51 14.97
CA GLY A 173 14.70 9.91 16.13
C GLY A 173 13.78 10.87 16.90
N ILE A 174 13.74 12.14 16.50
CA ILE A 174 12.78 13.15 16.97
C ILE A 174 11.33 12.83 16.59
N ALA A 175 11.10 12.06 15.51
CA ALA A 175 9.79 11.80 14.95
C ALA A 175 8.73 11.31 15.96
N PRO A 176 8.95 10.22 16.73
CA PRO A 176 7.97 9.79 17.73
C PRO A 176 7.76 10.82 18.84
N PHE A 177 8.78 11.62 19.19
CA PHE A 177 8.66 12.67 20.21
C PHE A 177 7.85 13.87 19.72
N MET A 178 7.91 14.22 18.43
CA MET A 178 6.98 15.20 17.84
C MET A 178 5.52 14.76 18.02
N SER A 179 5.25 13.46 17.80
CA SER A 179 3.91 12.90 18.01
C SER A 179 3.48 12.94 19.47
N LEU A 180 4.37 12.55 20.40
CA LEU A 180 4.11 12.61 21.85
C LEU A 180 3.87 14.06 22.32
N ALA A 181 4.74 15.00 21.93
CA ALA A 181 4.61 16.42 22.27
C ALA A 181 3.33 17.03 21.69
N SER A 182 2.98 16.70 20.43
CA SER A 182 1.73 17.16 19.81
C SER A 182 0.50 16.61 20.53
N ALA A 183 0.52 15.34 20.94
CA ALA A 183 -0.57 14.72 21.69
C ALA A 183 -0.79 15.38 23.08
N ILE A 184 0.29 15.78 23.75
CA ILE A 184 0.24 16.57 24.99
C ILE A 184 -0.35 17.96 24.72
N ALA A 185 0.12 18.65 23.68
CA ALA A 185 -0.36 19.98 23.33
C ALA A 185 -1.84 20.00 22.92
N ASP A 186 -2.32 18.92 22.29
CA ASP A 186 -3.74 18.72 21.96
C ASP A 186 -4.62 18.35 23.16
N GLY A 187 -4.02 18.05 24.31
CA GLY A 187 -4.73 17.58 25.51
C GLY A 187 -5.22 16.13 25.45
N THR A 188 -4.73 15.34 24.47
CA THR A 188 -5.06 13.91 24.36
C THR A 188 -4.22 13.03 25.29
N GLU A 189 -3.09 13.54 25.75
CA GLU A 189 -2.18 12.88 26.70
C GLU A 189 -1.88 13.79 27.88
N SER A 190 -1.79 13.22 29.08
CA SER A 190 -1.67 13.97 30.34
C SER A 190 -0.31 13.83 31.04
N PHE A 191 0.68 13.17 30.45
CA PHE A 191 2.03 13.12 31.02
C PHE A 191 2.83 14.39 30.68
N SER A 192 3.98 14.58 31.33
CA SER A 192 4.95 15.62 30.97
C SER A 192 6.15 15.03 30.26
N LEU A 193 6.70 15.79 29.30
CA LEU A 193 7.82 15.39 28.47
C LEU A 193 8.95 16.41 28.62
N THR A 194 10.09 15.97 29.18
CA THR A 194 11.37 16.67 29.04
C THR A 194 12.19 15.98 27.96
N LEU A 195 12.38 16.64 26.82
CA LEU A 195 13.06 16.09 25.67
C LEU A 195 14.50 16.60 25.59
N LEU A 196 15.46 15.69 25.77
CA LEU A 196 16.87 15.90 25.46
C LEU A 196 17.08 15.57 23.98
N TYR A 197 17.27 16.60 23.16
CA TYR A 197 17.40 16.43 21.71
C TYR A 197 18.84 16.66 21.25
N GLY A 198 19.52 15.55 20.91
CA GLY A 198 20.89 15.53 20.42
C GLY A 198 20.99 15.81 18.92
N SER A 199 21.76 16.85 18.58
CA SER A 199 22.14 17.25 17.22
C SER A 199 23.65 17.51 17.14
N ARG A 200 24.23 17.49 15.93
CA ARG A 200 25.66 17.79 15.76
C ARG A 200 25.93 19.28 15.97
N THR A 201 25.17 20.11 15.28
CA THR A 201 25.19 21.57 15.34
C THR A 201 23.76 22.11 15.45
N GLU A 202 23.60 23.39 15.79
CA GLU A 202 22.27 24.02 15.88
C GLU A 202 21.49 23.94 14.55
N GLU A 203 22.19 24.11 13.43
CA GLU A 203 21.57 24.09 12.10
C GLU A 203 20.95 22.72 11.76
N GLU A 204 21.46 21.63 12.34
CA GLU A 204 20.95 20.27 12.10
C GLU A 204 19.71 19.92 12.95
N ILE A 205 19.20 20.84 13.79
CA ILE A 205 17.99 20.63 14.58
C ILE A 205 16.77 20.58 13.64
N LEU A 206 16.12 19.42 13.57
CA LEU A 206 14.87 19.25 12.84
C LEU A 206 13.70 19.78 13.68
N PHE A 207 12.70 20.38 13.02
CA PHE A 207 11.45 20.85 13.64
C PHE A 207 11.61 21.87 14.76
N ARG A 208 12.67 22.71 14.74
CA ARG A 208 12.93 23.66 15.82
C ARG A 208 11.75 24.58 16.11
N ASP A 209 11.25 25.28 15.09
CA ASP A 209 10.14 26.23 15.26
C ASP A 209 8.85 25.53 15.71
N GLU A 210 8.61 24.29 15.25
CA GLU A 210 7.46 23.50 15.69
C GLU A 210 7.59 23.06 17.16
N LEU A 211 8.80 22.66 17.60
CA LEU A 211 9.08 22.31 18.99
C LEU A 211 8.89 23.51 19.92
N ASP A 212 9.37 24.69 19.51
CA ASP A 212 9.18 25.94 20.25
C ASP A 212 7.69 26.29 20.36
N SER A 213 6.93 26.11 19.27
CA SER A 213 5.47 26.28 19.27
C SER A 213 4.76 25.31 20.22
N LEU A 214 5.19 24.04 20.26
CA LEU A 214 4.63 23.03 21.16
C LEU A 214 4.93 23.36 22.63
N CYS A 215 6.16 23.77 22.94
CA CYS A 215 6.53 24.26 24.28
C CYS A 215 5.68 25.46 24.71
N ALA A 216 5.42 26.41 23.80
CA ALA A 216 4.59 27.57 24.09
C ALA A 216 3.10 27.20 24.34
N LYS A 217 2.60 26.13 23.72
CA LYS A 217 1.22 25.65 23.89
C LYS A 217 1.00 24.89 25.19
N SER A 218 2.02 24.28 25.78
CA SER A 218 1.88 23.46 26.98
C SER A 218 3.12 23.51 27.87
N SER A 219 2.92 23.91 29.12
CA SER A 219 3.96 23.88 30.16
C SER A 219 4.43 22.48 30.55
N ARG A 220 3.76 21.43 30.04
CA ARG A 220 4.14 20.02 30.24
C ARG A 220 5.23 19.56 29.28
N ILE A 221 5.60 20.39 28.30
CA ILE A 221 6.61 20.08 27.29
C ILE A 221 7.81 20.98 27.55
N LYS A 222 8.98 20.37 27.69
CA LYS A 222 10.27 21.05 27.82
C LYS A 222 11.24 20.42 26.85
N VAL A 223 11.92 21.24 26.05
CA VAL A 223 12.97 20.79 25.14
C VAL A 223 14.31 21.33 25.61
N VAL A 224 15.32 20.47 25.62
CA VAL A 224 16.72 20.80 25.91
C VAL A 224 17.54 20.31 24.74
N HIS A 225 18.12 21.24 24.00
CA HIS A 225 18.99 20.91 22.88
C HIS A 225 20.40 20.60 23.37
N VAL A 226 20.97 19.52 22.83
CA VAL A 226 22.31 19.03 23.17
C VAL A 226 23.13 18.96 21.88
N LEU A 227 24.21 19.73 21.80
CA LEU A 227 25.05 19.85 20.61
C LEU A 227 26.38 19.13 20.79
N SER A 228 26.70 18.18 19.90
CA SER A 228 27.93 17.38 20.04
C SER A 228 29.18 18.04 19.47
N ASP A 229 29.04 18.83 18.40
CA ASP A 229 30.17 19.39 17.62
C ASP A 229 30.24 20.93 17.75
N GLU A 230 29.33 21.54 18.52
CA GLU A 230 29.24 22.98 18.77
C GLU A 230 28.99 23.24 20.27
N GLU A 231 29.69 24.22 20.85
CA GLU A 231 29.40 24.73 22.19
C GLU A 231 28.80 26.13 22.04
N LYS A 232 27.58 26.32 22.55
CA LYS A 232 26.80 27.54 22.37
C LYS A 232 25.95 27.84 23.60
N GLU A 233 25.84 29.13 23.93
CA GLU A 233 24.99 29.59 25.03
C GLU A 233 23.52 29.19 24.80
N GLY A 234 22.87 28.66 25.84
CA GLY A 234 21.49 28.14 25.75
C GLY A 234 21.38 26.68 25.33
N PHE A 235 22.50 26.01 25.04
CA PHE A 235 22.56 24.59 24.67
C PHE A 235 23.39 23.81 25.69
N GLU A 236 23.06 22.53 25.87
CA GLU A 236 23.99 21.59 26.52
C GLU A 236 25.02 21.12 25.48
N HIS A 237 26.23 20.79 25.92
CA HIS A 237 27.31 20.36 25.03
C HIS A 237 27.69 18.90 25.26
N GLY A 238 28.03 18.20 24.18
CA GLY A 238 28.50 16.81 24.16
C GLY A 238 27.42 15.78 23.83
N PHE A 239 27.53 14.60 24.42
CA PHE A 239 26.55 13.52 24.25
C PHE A 239 25.61 13.44 25.45
N ILE A 240 24.39 12.94 25.24
CA ILE A 240 23.39 12.80 26.31
C ILE A 240 23.83 11.69 27.28
N SER A 241 24.39 12.08 28.42
CA SER A 241 24.92 11.16 29.43
C SER A 241 23.89 10.85 30.53
N SER A 242 24.23 9.89 31.40
CA SER A 242 23.42 9.57 32.59
C SER A 242 23.24 10.78 33.51
N GLU A 243 24.27 11.62 33.67
CA GLU A 243 24.23 12.83 34.48
C GLU A 243 23.25 13.84 33.90
N LEU A 244 23.20 13.98 32.58
CA LEU A 244 22.27 14.88 31.90
C LEU A 244 20.83 14.37 32.01
N ILE A 245 20.61 13.06 31.84
CA ILE A 245 19.30 12.44 32.03
C ILE A 245 18.81 12.63 33.47
N ALA A 246 19.68 12.41 34.46
CA ALA A 246 19.34 12.60 35.87
C ALA A 246 19.05 14.07 36.20
N LYS A 247 19.87 15.02 35.70
CA LYS A 247 19.68 16.47 35.85
C LYS A 247 18.28 16.91 35.41
N TYR A 248 17.76 16.33 34.34
CA TYR A 248 16.48 16.70 33.73
C TYR A 248 15.30 15.76 34.07
N GLY A 249 15.54 14.64 34.76
CA GLY A 249 14.50 13.74 35.26
C GLY A 249 13.81 14.22 36.55
N GLY A 250 14.41 15.20 37.23
CA GLY A 250 13.85 15.87 38.41
C GLY A 250 13.97 15.07 39.72
N ASP A 251 13.76 15.76 40.84
CA ASP A 251 14.02 15.25 42.20
C ASP A 251 12.99 14.22 42.69
N SER A 252 11.88 14.04 41.96
CA SER A 252 10.78 13.16 42.35
C SER A 252 11.08 11.66 42.25
N GLY A 253 12.26 11.28 41.72
CA GLY A 253 12.77 9.90 41.70
C GLY A 253 11.97 8.90 40.86
N SER A 254 10.93 9.34 40.15
CA SER A 254 10.06 8.49 39.34
C SER A 254 9.84 9.10 37.96
N TYR A 255 10.76 8.82 37.04
CA TYR A 255 10.59 9.16 35.63
C TYR A 255 10.81 7.91 34.76
N SER A 256 10.34 7.98 33.52
CA SER A 256 10.65 6.97 32.51
C SER A 256 11.49 7.58 31.40
N VAL A 257 12.47 6.84 30.91
CA VAL A 257 13.38 7.26 29.85
C VAL A 257 12.92 6.61 28.56
N PHE A 258 12.61 7.44 27.56
CA PHE A 258 12.22 7.01 26.23
C PHE A 258 13.34 7.39 25.27
N VAL A 259 13.83 6.47 24.46
CA VAL A 259 15.02 6.65 23.61
C VAL A 259 14.67 6.32 22.17
N CYS A 260 14.90 7.26 21.25
CA CYS A 260 14.81 7.00 19.80
C CYS A 260 15.94 7.71 19.06
N GLY A 261 16.68 6.97 18.22
CA GLY A 261 17.86 7.50 17.55
C GLY A 261 18.58 6.49 16.66
N SER A 262 19.85 6.76 16.40
CA SER A 262 20.71 5.86 15.62
C SER A 262 21.11 4.63 16.43
N GLN A 263 21.51 3.54 15.76
CA GLN A 263 22.00 2.35 16.45
C GLN A 263 23.24 2.64 17.32
N GLY A 264 24.12 3.54 16.89
CA GLY A 264 25.27 3.97 17.70
C GLY A 264 24.84 4.72 18.97
N MET A 265 23.78 5.52 18.88
CA MET A 265 23.19 6.17 20.04
C MET A 265 22.55 5.15 20.98
N TYR A 266 21.85 4.12 20.47
CA TYR A 266 21.30 3.07 21.33
C TYR A 266 22.39 2.30 22.09
N ASP A 267 23.50 1.96 21.43
CA ASP A 267 24.63 1.31 22.10
C ASP A 267 25.21 2.17 23.24
N TYR A 268 25.36 3.47 22.99
CA TYR A 268 25.88 4.41 23.98
C TYR A 268 24.89 4.62 25.14
N ILE A 269 23.63 4.95 24.82
CA ILE A 269 22.60 5.28 25.82
C ILE A 269 22.24 4.06 26.67
N GLN A 270 22.33 2.83 26.16
CA GLN A 270 22.11 1.64 26.99
C GLN A 270 23.04 1.64 28.22
N GLY A 271 24.34 1.88 28.00
CA GLY A 271 25.32 1.97 29.10
C GLY A 271 25.06 3.14 30.05
N GLU A 272 24.56 4.27 29.54
CA GLU A 272 24.18 5.42 30.38
C GLU A 272 22.93 5.14 31.21
N THR A 273 21.92 4.49 30.64
CA THR A 273 20.68 4.16 31.36
C THR A 273 20.89 3.11 32.44
N ASP A 274 21.85 2.20 32.27
CA ASP A 274 22.21 1.21 33.29
C ASP A 274 22.77 1.86 34.56
N LYS A 275 23.47 3.00 34.42
CA LYS A 275 24.01 3.78 35.56
C LYS A 275 22.93 4.48 36.39
N LEU A 276 21.75 4.73 35.82
CA LEU A 276 20.66 5.46 36.49
C LEU A 276 19.95 4.61 37.55
N GLY A 277 20.14 3.29 37.57
CA GLY A 277 19.47 2.39 38.51
C GLY A 277 17.95 2.35 38.37
N LEU A 278 17.41 2.80 37.23
CA LEU A 278 15.96 2.79 36.98
C LEU A 278 15.45 1.36 36.78
N PRO A 279 14.20 1.06 37.19
CA PRO A 279 13.58 -0.21 36.84
C PRO A 279 13.58 -0.41 35.33
N ARG A 280 13.90 -1.64 34.86
CA ARG A 280 13.94 -1.96 33.42
C ARG A 280 12.67 -1.54 32.66
N ARG A 281 11.50 -1.62 33.30
CA ARG A 281 10.22 -1.20 32.71
C ARG A 281 10.13 0.29 32.38
N SER A 282 10.93 1.12 33.07
CA SER A 282 10.95 2.58 32.94
C SER A 282 11.90 3.06 31.85
N VAL A 283 12.73 2.19 31.26
CA VAL A 283 13.64 2.54 30.17
C VAL A 283 13.16 1.86 28.90
N ARG A 284 12.94 2.66 27.84
CA ARG A 284 12.26 2.21 26.64
C ARG A 284 12.99 2.69 25.41
N PHE A 285 13.28 1.77 24.52
CA PHE A 285 13.85 2.05 23.21
C PHE A 285 12.76 1.88 22.16
N ASP A 286 12.77 2.75 21.16
CA ASP A 286 12.04 2.50 19.91
C ASP A 286 12.75 1.40 19.10
N ALA A 287 12.15 0.98 17.99
CA ALA A 287 12.69 -0.10 17.16
C ALA A 287 14.16 0.16 16.76
N TYR A 288 15.01 -0.85 16.92
CA TYR A 288 16.46 -0.77 16.65
C TYR A 288 16.79 -0.45 15.17
N GLY A 289 15.84 -0.62 14.27
CA GLY A 289 16.02 -0.55 12.83
C GLY A 289 16.73 -1.79 12.24
N GLU A 290 17.05 -1.72 10.96
CA GLU A 290 17.69 -2.80 10.21
C GLU A 290 19.14 -3.02 10.68
N TYR A 291 19.45 -4.22 11.20
CA TYR A 291 20.76 -4.53 11.74
C TYR A 291 21.83 -4.57 10.64
N ARG A 292 22.85 -3.73 10.78
CA ARG A 292 24.00 -3.68 9.85
C ARG A 292 25.07 -4.64 10.33
N LEU A 293 25.11 -5.83 9.74
CA LEU A 293 26.01 -6.91 10.14
C LEU A 293 27.49 -6.53 9.93
N GLN A 294 27.79 -5.93 8.78
CA GLN A 294 29.15 -5.55 8.36
C GLN A 294 29.84 -4.64 9.38
N ASP A 295 29.09 -3.73 9.98
CA ASP A 295 29.63 -2.71 10.88
C ASP A 295 29.78 -3.22 12.33
N ARG A 296 29.22 -4.40 12.65
CA ARG A 296 28.89 -4.76 14.05
C ARG A 296 29.29 -6.17 14.46
N ASP A 297 29.63 -7.05 13.53
CA ASP A 297 29.93 -8.46 13.84
C ASP A 297 31.11 -8.98 13.01
N SER A 298 32.33 -8.62 13.43
CA SER A 298 33.57 -8.95 12.71
C SER A 298 33.85 -10.46 12.66
N GLU A 299 33.41 -11.22 13.68
CA GLU A 299 33.62 -12.66 13.74
C GLU A 299 32.78 -13.38 12.68
N PHE A 300 31.47 -13.13 12.67
CA PHE A 300 30.58 -13.72 11.67
C PHE A 300 30.95 -13.29 10.25
N THR A 301 31.15 -11.98 10.06
CA THR A 301 31.50 -11.42 8.75
C THR A 301 32.84 -11.94 8.24
N GLY A 302 33.83 -12.13 9.11
CA GLY A 302 35.11 -12.75 8.75
C GLY A 302 34.96 -14.19 8.29
N GLN A 303 34.20 -15.02 9.02
CA GLN A 303 34.03 -16.44 8.71
C GLN A 303 33.21 -16.69 7.43
N TYR A 304 32.24 -15.81 7.15
CA TYR A 304 31.29 -16.00 6.04
C TYR A 304 31.47 -15.02 4.88
N SER A 305 32.47 -14.12 4.93
CA SER A 305 32.73 -13.08 3.92
C SER A 305 32.64 -13.60 2.49
N GLY A 306 31.89 -12.88 1.65
CA GLY A 306 31.73 -13.16 0.22
C GLY A 306 30.92 -14.43 -0.12
N LYS A 307 30.46 -15.20 0.87
CA LYS A 307 29.66 -16.40 0.61
C LYS A 307 28.24 -16.04 0.23
N THR A 308 27.71 -16.81 -0.72
CA THR A 308 26.30 -16.78 -1.13
C THR A 308 25.76 -18.19 -1.02
N PHE A 309 24.58 -18.33 -0.43
CA PHE A 309 23.90 -19.59 -0.21
C PHE A 309 22.59 -19.64 -1.00
N GLU A 310 22.09 -20.85 -1.28
CA GLU A 310 20.77 -21.03 -1.86
C GLU A 310 19.71 -20.97 -0.74
N LEU A 311 18.84 -19.96 -0.80
CA LEU A 311 17.65 -19.87 0.04
C LEU A 311 16.45 -20.42 -0.74
N THR A 312 15.91 -21.55 -0.28
CA THR A 312 14.66 -22.09 -0.80
C THR A 312 13.49 -21.55 0.01
N VAL A 313 12.61 -20.81 -0.66
CA VAL A 313 11.49 -20.10 -0.07
C VAL A 313 10.21 -20.83 -0.45
N VAL A 314 9.45 -21.25 0.55
CA VAL A 314 8.14 -21.86 0.39
C VAL A 314 7.11 -20.86 0.88
N THR A 315 6.12 -20.59 0.05
CA THR A 315 4.97 -19.75 0.38
C THR A 315 3.87 -20.58 1.01
N ASN A 316 2.91 -19.97 1.69
CA ASN A 316 1.83 -20.68 2.37
C ASN A 316 0.92 -21.45 1.40
N ASP A 317 0.87 -21.03 0.13
CA ASP A 317 0.17 -21.71 -0.95
C ASP A 317 1.05 -22.72 -1.71
N GLY A 318 2.21 -23.06 -1.16
CA GLY A 318 3.06 -24.17 -1.62
C GLY A 318 3.96 -23.84 -2.81
N ILE A 319 4.00 -22.59 -3.27
CA ILE A 319 4.95 -22.18 -4.31
C ILE A 319 6.35 -22.11 -3.72
N GLU A 320 7.29 -22.74 -4.43
CA GLU A 320 8.69 -22.78 -4.08
C GLU A 320 9.52 -21.91 -5.03
N ARG A 321 10.41 -21.09 -4.46
CA ARG A 321 11.39 -20.30 -5.20
C ARG A 321 12.77 -20.47 -4.59
N LYS A 322 13.79 -20.53 -5.44
CA LYS A 322 15.18 -20.50 -5.03
C LYS A 322 15.73 -19.10 -5.26
N VAL A 323 16.30 -18.50 -4.23
CA VAL A 323 16.88 -17.16 -4.28
C VAL A 323 18.30 -17.22 -3.73
N PRO A 324 19.29 -16.56 -4.37
CA PRO A 324 20.61 -16.43 -3.77
C PRO A 324 20.48 -15.55 -2.53
N ALA A 325 21.05 -15.97 -1.39
CA ALA A 325 21.11 -15.20 -0.16
C ALA A 325 22.57 -14.97 0.21
N ARG A 326 23.00 -13.70 0.21
CA ARG A 326 24.37 -13.36 0.59
C ARG A 326 24.51 -13.48 2.11
N SER A 327 25.67 -13.92 2.58
CA SER A 327 25.99 -13.99 4.01
C SER A 327 25.97 -12.63 4.70
N ASP A 328 26.17 -11.54 3.96
CA ASP A 328 26.23 -10.17 4.44
C ASP A 328 24.88 -9.45 4.43
N GLU A 329 23.81 -10.11 3.97
CA GLU A 329 22.45 -9.56 3.97
C GLU A 329 21.50 -10.43 4.79
N SER A 330 20.46 -9.81 5.37
CA SER A 330 19.43 -10.58 6.06
C SER A 330 18.62 -11.40 5.05
N LEU A 331 18.04 -12.52 5.51
CA LEU A 331 17.17 -13.34 4.67
C LEU A 331 16.01 -12.51 4.09
N LEU A 332 15.48 -11.52 4.84
CA LEU A 332 14.49 -10.59 4.31
C LEU A 332 15.01 -9.79 3.12
N VAL A 333 16.23 -9.25 3.19
CA VAL A 333 16.82 -8.48 2.07
C VAL A 333 16.99 -9.36 0.83
N ALA A 334 17.40 -10.62 0.99
CA ALA A 334 17.47 -11.58 -0.11
C ALA A 334 16.10 -11.81 -0.77
N LEU A 335 15.02 -11.94 0.03
CA LEU A 335 13.64 -12.04 -0.46
C LEU A 335 13.19 -10.77 -1.20
N GLU A 336 13.44 -9.60 -0.61
CA GLU A 336 13.07 -8.31 -1.19
C GLU A 336 13.75 -8.09 -2.54
N ARG A 337 15.05 -8.39 -2.65
CA ARG A 337 15.83 -8.30 -3.89
C ARG A 337 15.34 -9.28 -4.96
N ALA A 338 14.80 -10.44 -4.56
CA ALA A 338 14.18 -11.41 -5.46
C ALA A 338 12.74 -11.06 -5.85
N GLY A 339 12.22 -9.90 -5.40
CA GLY A 339 10.85 -9.45 -5.67
C GLY A 339 9.77 -10.20 -4.88
N ILE A 340 10.16 -10.96 -3.84
CA ILE A 340 9.24 -11.68 -2.98
C ILE A 340 8.76 -10.72 -1.87
N LYS A 341 7.46 -10.40 -1.86
CA LYS A 341 6.85 -9.50 -0.86
C LYS A 341 6.66 -10.22 0.48
N ALA A 342 7.77 -10.53 1.15
CA ALA A 342 7.75 -11.14 2.46
C ALA A 342 7.10 -10.20 3.51
N PRO A 343 6.34 -10.74 4.48
CA PRO A 343 5.73 -9.93 5.53
C PRO A 343 6.82 -9.24 6.36
N SER A 344 6.78 -7.91 6.46
CA SER A 344 7.69 -7.14 7.30
C SER A 344 7.08 -5.82 7.78
N LYS A 345 7.48 -5.38 8.98
CA LYS A 345 7.08 -4.09 9.59
C LYS A 345 8.29 -3.37 10.20
N CYS A 346 8.74 -3.75 11.40
CA CYS A 346 9.79 -3.04 12.15
C CYS A 346 11.22 -3.18 11.58
N ARG A 347 11.50 -4.27 10.86
CA ARG A 347 12.86 -4.67 10.42
C ARG A 347 13.94 -4.80 11.51
N SER A 348 13.58 -4.80 12.79
CA SER A 348 14.53 -4.88 13.92
C SER A 348 14.48 -6.19 14.70
N GLY A 349 13.67 -7.16 14.26
CA GLY A 349 13.49 -8.43 14.96
C GLY A 349 12.47 -8.38 16.10
N GLU A 350 11.93 -7.21 16.46
CA GLU A 350 11.10 -7.03 17.67
C GLU A 350 9.61 -7.35 17.46
N CYS A 351 9.01 -6.95 16.34
CA CYS A 351 7.55 -7.01 16.18
C CYS A 351 6.98 -8.41 15.89
N GLY A 352 7.83 -9.37 15.50
CA GLY A 352 7.42 -10.74 15.12
C GLY A 352 6.60 -10.86 13.83
N PHE A 353 6.31 -9.78 13.11
CA PHE A 353 5.46 -9.83 11.90
C PHE A 353 6.07 -10.64 10.75
N CYS A 354 7.41 -10.68 10.66
CA CYS A 354 8.11 -11.46 9.62
C CYS A 354 8.33 -12.94 9.99
N ARG A 355 7.79 -13.39 11.13
CA ARG A 355 7.96 -14.75 11.65
C ARG A 355 7.77 -15.81 10.56
N SER A 356 8.83 -16.57 10.32
CA SER A 356 8.91 -17.60 9.29
C SER A 356 9.45 -18.88 9.91
N LYS A 357 9.11 -20.04 9.35
CA LYS A 357 9.59 -21.34 9.86
C LYS A 357 10.84 -21.74 9.08
N LEU A 358 11.94 -22.01 9.78
CA LEU A 358 13.12 -22.63 9.21
C LEU A 358 12.88 -24.14 9.14
N SER A 359 12.85 -24.69 7.94
CA SER A 359 12.64 -26.12 7.68
C SER A 359 13.95 -26.89 7.61
N SER A 360 15.02 -26.26 7.11
CA SER A 360 16.37 -26.85 7.06
C SER A 360 17.44 -25.75 6.91
N GLY A 361 18.69 -26.11 7.21
CA GLY A 361 19.85 -25.23 7.10
C GLY A 361 20.20 -24.53 8.40
N GLU A 362 21.36 -23.88 8.42
CA GLU A 362 21.87 -23.11 9.55
C GLU A 362 21.74 -21.61 9.29
N VAL A 363 21.37 -20.89 10.35
CA VAL A 363 21.23 -19.43 10.32
C VAL A 363 21.86 -18.80 11.55
N TYR A 364 22.18 -17.52 11.43
CA TYR A 364 22.69 -16.68 12.50
C TYR A 364 21.71 -15.56 12.81
N THR A 365 21.51 -15.23 14.09
CA THR A 365 20.75 -14.06 14.52
C THR A 365 21.58 -13.35 15.60
N PRO A 366 22.05 -12.12 15.35
CA PRO A 366 22.88 -11.41 16.31
C PRO A 366 22.16 -11.19 17.63
N GLY A 367 22.87 -11.38 18.75
CA GLY A 367 22.27 -11.31 20.10
C GLY A 367 21.58 -9.97 20.40
N LYS A 368 22.08 -8.85 19.86
CA LYS A 368 21.50 -7.51 20.05
C LYS A 368 20.09 -7.34 19.47
N VAL A 369 19.73 -8.14 18.48
CA VAL A 369 18.41 -8.10 17.80
C VAL A 369 17.65 -9.41 17.95
N GLU A 370 18.05 -10.25 18.89
CA GLU A 370 17.41 -11.52 19.21
C GLU A 370 16.22 -11.27 20.16
N HIS A 371 15.08 -10.96 19.56
CA HIS A 371 13.82 -10.74 20.29
C HIS A 371 12.82 -11.89 20.13
N ARG A 372 13.23 -13.03 19.57
CA ARG A 372 12.33 -14.19 19.44
C ARG A 372 11.99 -14.73 20.81
N ARG A 373 10.72 -15.09 20.95
CA ARG A 373 10.22 -15.82 22.11
C ARG A 373 10.93 -17.17 22.20
N GLU A 374 11.09 -17.69 23.41
CA GLU A 374 11.73 -18.99 23.62
C GLU A 374 11.03 -20.11 22.83
N TYR A 375 9.69 -20.08 22.78
CA TYR A 375 8.90 -20.99 21.95
C TYR A 375 9.28 -20.93 20.47
N ASP A 376 9.50 -19.73 19.92
CA ASP A 376 9.88 -19.58 18.52
C ASP A 376 11.25 -20.20 18.26
N ARG A 377 12.22 -19.97 19.15
CA ARG A 377 13.55 -20.59 19.06
C ARG A 377 13.49 -22.12 19.10
N LYS A 378 12.77 -22.68 20.07
CA LYS A 378 12.62 -24.14 20.23
C LYS A 378 11.91 -24.80 19.06
N ASN A 379 10.99 -24.09 18.41
CA ASN A 379 10.23 -24.60 17.29
C ASN A 379 10.78 -24.15 15.93
N GLY A 380 12.04 -23.70 15.84
CA GLY A 380 12.67 -23.36 14.56
C GLY A 380 11.99 -22.21 13.82
N TYR A 381 11.32 -21.30 14.52
CA TYR A 381 10.85 -20.04 13.95
C TYR A 381 11.96 -19.00 13.99
N ILE A 382 12.10 -18.26 12.90
CA ILE A 382 13.11 -17.22 12.70
C ILE A 382 12.43 -15.89 12.36
N HIS A 383 13.16 -14.78 12.53
CA HIS A 383 12.76 -13.46 12.08
C HIS A 383 13.68 -13.04 10.92
N PRO A 384 13.29 -13.29 9.65
CA PRO A 384 14.14 -13.06 8.49
C PRO A 384 14.73 -11.65 8.38
N CYS A 385 14.10 -10.64 9.00
CA CYS A 385 14.61 -9.27 8.99
C CYS A 385 15.94 -9.07 9.73
N CYS A 386 16.30 -9.97 10.64
CA CYS A 386 17.52 -9.91 11.44
C CYS A 386 18.27 -11.26 11.48
N THR A 387 17.89 -12.20 10.61
CA THR A 387 18.51 -13.52 10.50
C THR A 387 19.34 -13.58 9.20
N PHE A 388 20.53 -14.15 9.28
CA PHE A 388 21.53 -14.23 8.22
C PHE A 388 21.86 -15.71 7.90
N PRO A 389 22.13 -16.08 6.63
CA PRO A 389 22.39 -17.46 6.25
C PRO A 389 23.82 -17.92 6.64
N LYS A 390 23.96 -19.14 7.18
CA LYS A 390 25.25 -19.83 7.39
C LYS A 390 25.48 -20.97 6.40
N SER A 391 24.40 -21.47 5.80
CA SER A 391 24.37 -22.53 4.80
C SER A 391 23.22 -22.31 3.84
N ASP A 392 23.08 -23.18 2.84
CA ASP A 392 21.82 -23.34 2.12
C ASP A 392 20.70 -23.65 3.12
N CYS A 393 19.56 -23.00 2.96
CA CYS A 393 18.48 -23.09 3.93
C CYS A 393 17.11 -23.05 3.25
N ARG A 394 16.13 -23.65 3.91
CA ARG A 394 14.73 -23.68 3.46
C ARG A 394 13.86 -22.99 4.49
N ILE A 395 13.08 -22.00 4.06
CA ILE A 395 12.14 -21.28 4.93
C ILE A 395 10.73 -21.34 4.37
N LEU A 396 9.74 -21.45 5.28
CA LEU A 396 8.32 -21.27 4.99
C LEU A 396 7.90 -19.88 5.47
N ILE A 397 7.39 -19.07 4.55
CA ILE A 397 6.96 -17.69 4.80
C ILE A 397 5.44 -17.57 4.72
N ASN A 398 4.88 -16.70 5.55
CA ASN A 398 3.46 -16.38 5.52
C ASN A 398 3.14 -15.38 4.38
N TYR A 399 3.12 -15.89 3.16
CA TYR A 399 2.83 -15.15 1.93
C TYR A 399 2.06 -16.07 0.96
N GLU A 400 1.06 -15.56 0.26
CA GLU A 400 0.25 -16.29 -0.73
C GLU A 400 0.54 -15.73 -2.13
N GLU A 401 1.38 -16.40 -2.90
CA GLU A 401 1.87 -15.88 -4.19
C GLU A 401 0.89 -16.16 -5.35
N ALA A 402 0.33 -17.36 -5.42
CA ALA A 402 -0.62 -17.81 -6.44
C ALA A 402 -1.90 -16.97 -6.45
N LYS A 403 -2.31 -16.46 -5.29
CA LYS A 403 -3.46 -15.55 -5.17
C LYS A 403 -3.19 -14.22 -5.86
N ILE A 404 -1.99 -13.69 -5.72
CA ILE A 404 -1.56 -12.45 -6.38
C ILE A 404 -1.40 -12.69 -7.88
N GLU A 405 -0.76 -13.78 -8.29
CA GLU A 405 -0.60 -14.09 -9.72
C GLU A 405 -1.94 -14.30 -10.45
N ARG A 406 -2.89 -15.02 -9.83
CA ARG A 406 -4.24 -15.20 -10.37
C ARG A 406 -4.94 -13.86 -10.55
N LYS A 407 -4.89 -13.01 -9.53
CA LYS A 407 -5.48 -11.66 -9.58
C LYS A 407 -4.89 -10.81 -10.69
N VAL A 408 -3.57 -10.86 -10.90
CA VAL A 408 -2.89 -10.15 -12.00
C VAL A 408 -3.31 -10.70 -13.37
N LYS A 409 -3.41 -12.03 -13.52
CA LYS A 409 -3.89 -12.67 -14.76
C LYS A 409 -5.34 -12.29 -15.07
N ASP A 410 -6.21 -12.32 -14.06
CA ASP A 410 -7.62 -11.95 -14.19
C ASP A 410 -7.79 -10.48 -14.57
N MET A 411 -7.01 -9.57 -13.97
CA MET A 411 -7.00 -8.16 -14.39
C MET A 411 -6.59 -8.01 -15.87
N LYS A 412 -5.50 -8.66 -16.30
CA LYS A 412 -5.07 -8.62 -17.71
C LYS A 412 -6.15 -9.18 -18.65
N LYS A 413 -6.88 -10.21 -18.22
CA LYS A 413 -7.99 -10.79 -18.98
C LYS A 413 -9.18 -9.81 -19.06
N LYS A 414 -9.59 -9.22 -17.94
CA LYS A 414 -10.66 -8.21 -17.88
C LYS A 414 -10.32 -6.99 -18.74
N GLU A 415 -9.09 -6.49 -18.68
CA GLU A 415 -8.62 -5.40 -19.56
C GLU A 415 -8.75 -5.75 -21.05
N ARG A 416 -8.38 -6.97 -21.45
CA ARG A 416 -8.53 -7.42 -22.84
C ARG A 416 -10.00 -7.52 -23.27
N ILE A 417 -10.86 -8.05 -22.40
CA ILE A 417 -12.31 -8.14 -22.67
C ILE A 417 -12.91 -6.75 -22.83
N MET A 418 -12.57 -5.81 -21.95
CA MET A 418 -13.02 -4.41 -22.06
C MET A 418 -12.62 -3.78 -23.39
N GLY A 419 -11.37 -3.97 -23.84
CA GLY A 419 -10.91 -3.49 -25.14
C GLY A 419 -11.69 -4.09 -26.31
N LEU A 420 -12.03 -5.39 -26.24
CA LEU A 420 -12.83 -6.08 -27.25
C LEU A 420 -14.27 -5.53 -27.29
N VAL A 421 -14.94 -5.41 -26.14
CA VAL A 421 -16.32 -4.92 -26.03
C VAL A 421 -16.43 -3.48 -26.54
N MET A 422 -15.52 -2.60 -26.12
CA MET A 422 -15.47 -1.23 -26.62
C MET A 422 -15.25 -1.17 -28.13
N SER A 423 -14.38 -2.02 -28.67
CA SER A 423 -14.16 -2.11 -30.13
C SER A 423 -15.45 -2.47 -30.87
N ILE A 424 -16.19 -3.47 -30.37
CA ILE A 424 -17.43 -3.94 -31.00
C ILE A 424 -18.49 -2.84 -30.99
N ILE A 425 -18.73 -2.20 -29.84
CA ILE A 425 -19.78 -1.17 -29.73
C ILE A 425 -19.47 0.02 -30.64
N ILE A 426 -18.23 0.50 -30.64
CA ILE A 426 -17.82 1.62 -31.49
C ILE A 426 -17.93 1.22 -32.96
N SER A 427 -17.46 0.03 -33.34
CA SER A 427 -17.54 -0.46 -34.72
C SER A 427 -18.99 -0.60 -35.21
N ALA A 428 -19.91 -1.06 -34.36
CA ALA A 428 -21.32 -1.16 -34.70
C ALA A 428 -21.96 0.22 -34.92
N ALA A 429 -21.69 1.17 -34.02
CA ALA A 429 -22.16 2.55 -34.17
C ALA A 429 -21.59 3.19 -35.46
N MET A 430 -20.33 2.88 -35.78
CA MET A 430 -19.69 3.35 -36.99
C MET A 430 -20.32 2.78 -38.27
N GLY A 431 -20.63 1.48 -38.29
CA GLY A 431 -21.34 0.84 -39.40
C GLY A 431 -22.73 1.46 -39.63
N ALA A 432 -23.45 1.78 -38.55
CA ALA A 432 -24.75 2.45 -38.63
C ALA A 432 -24.63 3.89 -39.18
N LEU A 433 -23.63 4.66 -38.72
CA LEU A 433 -23.38 6.01 -39.24
C LEU A 433 -23.03 5.97 -40.73
N ALA A 434 -22.15 5.04 -41.14
CA ALA A 434 -21.76 4.90 -42.54
C ALA A 434 -22.97 4.60 -43.43
N ALA A 435 -23.83 3.66 -43.03
CA ALA A 435 -25.05 3.34 -43.76
C ALA A 435 -26.00 4.56 -43.87
N PHE A 436 -26.16 5.33 -42.80
CA PHE A 436 -26.97 6.55 -42.81
C PHE A 436 -26.40 7.62 -43.75
N LEU A 437 -25.09 7.85 -43.71
CA LEU A 437 -24.45 8.85 -44.57
C LEU A 437 -24.52 8.47 -46.05
N VAL A 438 -24.40 7.18 -46.37
CA VAL A 438 -24.59 6.66 -47.75
C VAL A 438 -26.00 6.95 -48.26
N LEU A 439 -27.03 6.67 -47.46
CA LEU A 439 -28.43 6.96 -47.85
C LEU A 439 -28.68 8.46 -48.05
N LYS A 440 -28.11 9.30 -47.18
CA LYS A 440 -28.24 10.76 -47.28
C LYS A 440 -27.55 11.32 -48.51
N SER A 441 -26.41 10.76 -48.90
CA SER A 441 -25.61 11.24 -50.03
C SER A 441 -25.99 10.63 -51.37
N ASN A 442 -26.67 9.48 -51.38
CA ASN A 442 -27.20 8.84 -52.58
C ASN A 442 -28.61 8.29 -52.35
N PRO A 443 -29.67 9.11 -52.52
CA PRO A 443 -31.05 8.71 -52.28
C PRO A 443 -31.52 7.54 -53.16
N ASP A 444 -30.96 7.41 -54.37
CA ASP A 444 -31.32 6.35 -55.31
C ASP A 444 -30.73 5.00 -54.92
N ALA A 445 -29.68 4.96 -54.08
CA ALA A 445 -29.14 3.71 -53.52
C ALA A 445 -30.18 2.96 -52.68
N ALA A 446 -31.17 3.66 -52.10
CA ALA A 446 -32.28 3.07 -51.35
C ALA A 446 -33.22 2.22 -52.23
N LYS A 447 -33.21 2.42 -53.56
CA LYS A 447 -34.08 1.70 -54.50
C LYS A 447 -33.49 0.36 -54.98
N LEU A 448 -32.18 0.16 -54.85
CA LEU A 448 -31.42 -0.97 -55.41
C LEU A 448 -31.24 -2.15 -54.42
N THR A 449 -31.36 -1.89 -53.12
CA THR A 449 -31.22 -2.90 -52.07
C THR A 449 -32.15 -2.57 -50.92
N PRO A 450 -32.77 -3.57 -50.26
CA PRO A 450 -33.53 -3.32 -49.05
C PRO A 450 -32.67 -2.60 -48.03
N VAL A 451 -33.09 -1.40 -47.61
CA VAL A 451 -32.38 -0.55 -46.64
C VAL A 451 -31.90 -1.35 -45.41
N PRO A 452 -32.70 -2.25 -44.80
CA PRO A 452 -32.25 -3.06 -43.67
C PRO A 452 -31.03 -3.94 -43.96
N ALA A 453 -30.96 -4.54 -45.16
CA ALA A 453 -29.85 -5.42 -45.55
C ALA A 453 -28.53 -4.64 -45.66
N MET A 454 -28.58 -3.39 -46.11
CA MET A 454 -27.41 -2.52 -46.22
C MET A 454 -26.88 -2.11 -44.84
N TYR A 455 -27.77 -1.75 -43.91
CA TYR A 455 -27.40 -1.46 -42.52
C TYR A 455 -26.73 -2.68 -41.85
N ILE A 456 -27.36 -3.86 -41.97
CA ILE A 456 -26.84 -5.09 -41.37
C ILE A 456 -25.46 -5.46 -41.94
N SER A 457 -25.29 -5.40 -43.26
CA SER A 457 -24.02 -5.71 -43.91
C SER A 457 -22.88 -4.78 -43.48
N ASN A 458 -23.14 -3.47 -43.40
CA ASN A 458 -22.13 -2.50 -42.97
C ASN A 458 -21.75 -2.66 -41.50
N ILE A 459 -22.73 -2.95 -40.63
CA ILE A 459 -22.49 -3.22 -39.21
C ILE A 459 -21.64 -4.49 -39.06
N LEU A 460 -22.01 -5.59 -39.72
CA LEU A 460 -21.28 -6.85 -39.64
C LEU A 460 -19.83 -6.72 -40.12
N MET A 461 -19.62 -6.03 -41.25
CA MET A 461 -18.27 -5.78 -41.77
C MET A 461 -17.45 -4.93 -40.81
N SER A 462 -18.04 -3.86 -40.26
CA SER A 462 -17.36 -2.97 -39.31
C SER A 462 -16.97 -3.71 -38.03
N VAL A 463 -17.87 -4.51 -37.47
CA VAL A 463 -17.61 -5.33 -36.28
C VAL A 463 -16.52 -6.36 -36.55
N THR A 464 -16.56 -7.05 -37.69
CA THR A 464 -15.56 -8.06 -38.07
C THR A 464 -14.17 -7.43 -38.15
N VAL A 465 -14.03 -6.30 -38.85
CA VAL A 465 -12.76 -5.57 -38.95
C VAL A 465 -12.32 -5.07 -37.57
N GLY A 466 -13.23 -4.51 -36.77
CA GLY A 466 -12.94 -4.01 -35.43
C GLY A 466 -12.43 -5.09 -34.46
N VAL A 467 -12.97 -6.31 -34.55
CA VAL A 467 -12.50 -7.46 -33.76
C VAL A 467 -11.10 -7.89 -34.20
N ILE A 468 -10.86 -8.02 -35.51
CA ILE A 468 -9.55 -8.38 -36.05
C ILE A 468 -8.48 -7.37 -35.59
N VAL A 469 -8.78 -6.08 -35.72
CA VAL A 469 -7.85 -5.01 -35.31
C VAL A 469 -7.58 -5.04 -33.81
N ALA A 470 -8.62 -5.22 -32.97
CA ALA A 470 -8.45 -5.30 -31.53
C ALA A 470 -7.58 -6.50 -31.08
N LEU A 471 -7.56 -7.59 -31.86
CA LEU A 471 -6.76 -8.78 -31.58
C LEU A 471 -5.32 -8.69 -32.10
N VAL A 472 -5.10 -8.02 -33.23
CA VAL A 472 -3.81 -8.01 -33.94
C VAL A 472 -2.98 -6.75 -33.64
N VAL A 473 -3.61 -5.59 -33.45
CA VAL A 473 -2.91 -4.31 -33.31
C VAL A 473 -2.74 -3.94 -31.84
N PRO A 474 -1.51 -3.68 -31.35
CA PRO A 474 -1.25 -3.45 -29.93
C PRO A 474 -1.61 -2.02 -29.47
N LEU A 475 -2.75 -1.46 -29.89
CA LEU A 475 -3.20 -0.11 -29.53
C LEU A 475 -3.34 0.07 -28.01
N GLY A 476 -3.61 -1.00 -27.27
CA GLY A 476 -3.66 -0.98 -25.80
C GLY A 476 -2.30 -0.71 -25.12
N ARG A 477 -1.17 -0.95 -25.79
CA ARG A 477 0.14 -0.52 -25.27
C ARG A 477 0.27 1.00 -25.31
N LEU A 478 -0.21 1.63 -26.39
CA LEU A 478 -0.20 3.08 -26.53
C LEU A 478 -1.09 3.75 -25.48
N GLY A 479 -2.30 3.22 -25.28
CA GLY A 479 -3.24 3.68 -24.24
C GLY A 479 -2.64 3.61 -22.84
N ARG A 480 -1.99 2.50 -22.48
CA ARG A 480 -1.29 2.36 -21.19
C ARG A 480 -0.14 3.34 -21.04
N ASN A 481 0.65 3.57 -22.08
CA ASN A 481 1.75 4.53 -22.03
C ASN A 481 1.24 5.97 -21.82
N LEU A 482 0.12 6.32 -22.45
CA LEU A 482 -0.53 7.61 -22.26
C LEU A 482 -1.14 7.76 -20.87
N ALA A 483 -1.80 6.71 -20.37
CA ALA A 483 -2.34 6.68 -19.02
C ALA A 483 -1.22 6.80 -17.96
N ALA A 484 -0.09 6.10 -18.17
CA ALA A 484 1.09 6.19 -17.32
C ALA A 484 1.70 7.60 -17.34
N LYS A 485 1.86 8.22 -18.53
CA LYS A 485 2.30 9.62 -18.66
C LYS A 485 1.36 10.61 -17.96
N ALA A 486 0.07 10.29 -17.87
CA ALA A 486 -0.94 11.11 -17.21
C ALA A 486 -1.15 10.77 -15.71
N ASN A 487 -0.27 9.95 -15.11
CA ASN A 487 -0.38 9.46 -13.73
C ASN A 487 -1.76 8.88 -13.40
N ALA A 488 -2.36 8.15 -14.35
CA ALA A 488 -3.63 7.49 -14.13
C ALA A 488 -3.42 6.06 -13.61
N ASN A 489 -4.02 5.73 -12.48
CA ASN A 489 -3.90 4.40 -11.87
C ASN A 489 -4.83 3.40 -12.55
N PRO A 490 -4.35 2.22 -12.97
CA PRO A 490 -5.24 1.10 -13.22
C PRO A 490 -5.93 0.71 -11.89
N PRO A 491 -7.26 0.62 -11.79
CA PRO A 491 -8.33 0.65 -12.81
C PRO A 491 -9.29 1.86 -12.65
N GLY A 492 -8.78 3.01 -12.23
CA GLY A 492 -9.60 4.20 -11.99
C GLY A 492 -10.27 4.74 -13.26
N MET A 493 -11.37 5.47 -13.11
CA MET A 493 -12.13 6.08 -14.22
C MET A 493 -11.24 6.86 -15.21
N LYS A 494 -10.23 7.59 -14.68
CA LYS A 494 -9.24 8.31 -15.49
C LYS A 494 -8.36 7.39 -16.34
N PHE A 495 -7.90 6.26 -15.78
CA PHE A 495 -7.09 5.28 -16.51
C PHE A 495 -7.92 4.63 -17.61
N THR A 496 -9.16 4.24 -17.29
CA THR A 496 -10.09 3.66 -18.25
C THR A 496 -10.35 4.62 -19.42
N LEU A 497 -10.65 5.88 -19.14
CA LEU A 497 -10.90 6.89 -20.16
C LEU A 497 -9.68 7.09 -21.06
N LEU A 498 -8.49 7.29 -20.47
CA LEU A 498 -7.25 7.54 -21.22
C LEU A 498 -6.72 6.31 -21.97
N ASN A 499 -7.01 5.09 -21.49
CA ASN A 499 -6.64 3.86 -22.18
C ASN A 499 -7.63 3.53 -23.32
N ALA A 500 -8.92 3.85 -23.15
CA ALA A 500 -9.96 3.63 -24.15
C ALA A 500 -9.85 4.58 -25.35
N ILE A 501 -9.46 5.85 -25.13
CA ILE A 501 -9.40 6.86 -26.20
C ILE A 501 -8.47 6.42 -27.37
N PRO A 502 -7.19 6.06 -27.15
CA PRO A 502 -6.30 5.66 -28.25
C PRO A 502 -6.75 4.38 -28.95
N LEU A 503 -7.35 3.45 -28.20
CA LEU A 503 -7.93 2.22 -28.75
C LEU A 503 -9.11 2.54 -29.68
N SER A 504 -10.01 3.41 -29.23
CA SER A 504 -11.18 3.85 -29.99
C SER A 504 -10.81 4.59 -31.26
N VAL A 505 -9.85 5.53 -31.18
CA VAL A 505 -9.37 6.32 -32.31
C VAL A 505 -8.66 5.42 -33.32
N GLY A 506 -7.74 4.57 -32.87
CA GLY A 506 -7.01 3.65 -33.75
C GLY A 506 -7.93 2.66 -34.45
N ASN A 507 -8.88 2.04 -33.72
CA ASN A 507 -9.87 1.15 -34.33
C ASN A 507 -10.75 1.88 -35.33
N THR A 508 -11.20 3.10 -35.01
CA THR A 508 -12.04 3.90 -35.91
C THR A 508 -11.34 4.24 -37.21
N ILE A 509 -10.07 4.63 -37.16
CA ILE A 509 -9.27 4.91 -38.37
C ILE A 509 -9.22 3.67 -39.27
N ILE A 510 -8.89 2.51 -38.69
CA ILE A 510 -8.70 1.27 -39.46
C ILE A 510 -10.04 0.75 -39.99
N VAL A 511 -11.10 0.72 -39.17
CA VAL A 511 -12.43 0.30 -39.60
C VAL A 511 -12.97 1.21 -40.70
N SER A 512 -12.88 2.53 -40.51
CA SER A 512 -13.32 3.53 -41.51
C SER A 512 -12.57 3.36 -42.84
N PHE A 513 -11.27 3.07 -42.78
CA PHE A 513 -10.44 2.78 -43.96
C PHE A 513 -10.99 1.59 -44.76
N PHE A 514 -11.15 0.43 -44.12
CA PHE A 514 -11.60 -0.78 -44.81
C PHE A 514 -13.06 -0.71 -45.26
N VAL A 515 -13.95 -0.13 -44.46
CA VAL A 515 -15.37 0.03 -44.80
C VAL A 515 -15.52 0.95 -46.02
N SER A 516 -14.82 2.08 -46.04
CA SER A 516 -14.86 3.00 -47.19
C SER A 516 -14.24 2.38 -48.45
N LEU A 517 -13.13 1.63 -48.31
CA LEU A 517 -12.46 0.97 -49.42
C LEU A 517 -13.39 -0.06 -50.07
N PHE A 518 -14.00 -0.91 -49.25
CA PHE A 518 -14.89 -1.96 -49.73
C PHE A 518 -16.18 -1.39 -50.29
N GLY A 519 -16.76 -0.37 -49.65
CA GLY A 519 -17.97 0.31 -50.14
C GLY A 519 -17.76 0.93 -51.52
N VAL A 520 -16.63 1.61 -51.72
CA VAL A 520 -16.28 2.23 -53.01
C VAL A 520 -16.00 1.17 -54.08
N LEU A 521 -15.32 0.07 -53.72
CA LEU A 521 -15.07 -1.05 -54.62
C LEU A 521 -16.37 -1.71 -55.08
N MET A 522 -17.28 -2.02 -54.15
CA MET A 522 -18.57 -2.63 -54.46
C MET A 522 -19.46 -1.71 -55.29
N SER A 523 -19.47 -0.40 -55.01
CA SER A 523 -20.18 0.58 -55.83
C SER A 523 -19.65 0.61 -57.26
N ARG A 524 -18.33 0.48 -57.43
CA ARG A 524 -17.69 0.47 -58.76
C ARG A 524 -17.98 -0.82 -59.52
N LEU A 525 -17.98 -1.99 -58.84
CA LEU A 525 -18.29 -3.29 -59.45
C LEU A 525 -19.74 -3.43 -59.92
N ARG A 526 -20.67 -2.70 -59.29
CA ARG A 526 -22.10 -2.73 -59.62
C ARG A 526 -22.53 -1.60 -60.56
N ALA A 527 -21.62 -0.70 -60.93
CA ALA A 527 -21.93 0.41 -61.83
C ALA A 527 -22.06 -0.08 -63.28
N PRO A 528 -23.06 0.39 -64.05
CA PRO A 528 -23.17 0.09 -65.47
C PRO A 528 -21.98 0.65 -66.25
N ALA A 529 -21.64 0.03 -67.38
CA ALA A 529 -20.44 0.37 -68.17
C ALA A 529 -20.37 1.85 -68.59
N GLU A 530 -21.51 2.46 -68.89
CA GLU A 530 -21.64 3.88 -69.25
C GLU A 530 -21.32 4.82 -68.07
N ALA A 531 -21.64 4.42 -66.84
CA ALA A 531 -21.33 5.20 -65.63
C ALA A 531 -19.84 5.10 -65.27
N LEU A 532 -19.22 3.93 -65.49
CA LEU A 532 -17.79 3.70 -65.26
C LEU A 532 -16.89 4.59 -66.14
N ALA A 533 -17.32 4.89 -67.37
CA ALA A 533 -16.59 5.74 -68.31
C ALA A 533 -16.45 7.20 -67.81
N ASN A 534 -17.42 7.67 -67.01
CA ASN A 534 -17.46 9.04 -66.50
C ASN A 534 -17.02 9.16 -65.03
N MET A 535 -16.67 8.04 -64.36
CA MET A 535 -16.25 8.04 -62.96
C MET A 535 -14.76 8.41 -62.79
N PRO A 536 -14.39 9.13 -61.71
CA PRO A 536 -13.00 9.34 -61.37
C PRO A 536 -12.21 8.02 -61.18
N PRO A 537 -10.88 8.04 -61.28
CA PRO A 537 -10.04 6.91 -60.91
C PRO A 537 -10.37 6.40 -59.50
N PHE A 538 -10.31 5.07 -59.30
CA PHE A 538 -10.73 4.41 -58.05
C PHE A 538 -10.12 5.05 -56.81
N VAL A 539 -8.81 5.32 -56.85
CA VAL A 539 -8.06 5.91 -55.73
C VAL A 539 -8.58 7.30 -55.37
N VAL A 540 -8.89 8.13 -56.37
CA VAL A 540 -9.41 9.50 -56.16
C VAL A 540 -10.81 9.45 -55.53
N MET A 541 -11.67 8.58 -56.04
CA MET A 541 -13.02 8.37 -55.52
C MET A 541 -12.99 7.87 -54.07
N TRP A 542 -12.10 6.91 -53.78
CA TRP A 542 -11.95 6.34 -52.45
C TRP A 542 -11.40 7.37 -51.45
N LEU A 543 -10.30 8.06 -51.78
CA LEU A 543 -9.70 9.08 -50.90
C LEU A 543 -10.67 10.21 -50.58
N GLY A 544 -11.43 10.68 -51.58
CA GLY A 544 -12.43 11.73 -51.37
C GLY A 544 -13.54 11.32 -50.40
N ASN A 545 -14.03 10.08 -50.50
CA ASN A 545 -15.04 9.56 -49.58
C ASN A 545 -14.47 9.30 -48.18
N TRP A 546 -13.29 8.69 -48.09
CA TRP A 546 -12.67 8.38 -46.79
C TRP A 546 -12.35 9.66 -46.01
N ALA A 547 -11.80 10.68 -46.66
CA ALA A 547 -11.48 11.96 -46.01
C ALA A 547 -12.72 12.67 -45.44
N ARG A 548 -13.85 12.65 -46.17
CA ARG A 548 -15.12 13.25 -45.70
C ARG A 548 -15.72 12.50 -44.52
N LEU A 549 -15.56 11.18 -44.47
CA LEU A 549 -16.09 10.34 -43.40
C LEU A 549 -15.21 10.38 -42.15
N LEU A 550 -13.89 10.46 -42.31
CA LEU A 550 -12.92 10.31 -41.24
C LEU A 550 -13.16 11.24 -40.05
N LEU A 551 -13.31 12.55 -40.28
CA LEU A 551 -13.46 13.50 -39.17
C LEU A 551 -14.77 13.28 -38.37
N PRO A 552 -15.97 13.19 -38.98
CA PRO A 552 -17.20 12.83 -38.27
C PRO A 552 -17.08 11.49 -37.52
N THR A 553 -16.40 10.50 -38.13
CA THR A 553 -16.23 9.18 -37.52
C THR A 553 -15.39 9.24 -36.24
N LEU A 554 -14.31 10.03 -36.25
CA LEU A 554 -13.43 10.24 -35.11
C LEU A 554 -14.14 10.96 -33.96
N ILE A 555 -14.93 11.98 -34.26
CA ILE A 555 -15.69 12.74 -33.25
C ILE A 555 -16.72 11.82 -32.58
N LEU A 556 -17.51 11.07 -33.36
CA LEU A 556 -18.51 10.17 -32.81
C LEU A 556 -17.86 9.06 -31.96
N SER A 557 -16.77 8.46 -32.43
CA SER A 557 -16.01 7.47 -31.67
C SER A 557 -15.49 8.03 -30.35
N TYR A 558 -14.99 9.27 -30.34
CA TYR A 558 -14.51 9.90 -29.13
C TYR A 558 -15.64 10.08 -28.11
N VAL A 559 -16.78 10.63 -28.55
CA VAL A 559 -17.96 10.83 -27.70
C VAL A 559 -18.47 9.50 -27.13
N LEU A 560 -18.59 8.47 -27.99
CA LEU A 560 -18.99 7.14 -27.56
C LEU A 560 -18.00 6.51 -26.58
N ALA A 561 -16.69 6.68 -26.80
CA ALA A 561 -15.67 6.18 -25.88
C ALA A 561 -15.80 6.82 -24.49
N VAL A 562 -16.07 8.13 -24.43
CA VAL A 562 -16.27 8.85 -23.16
C VAL A 562 -17.55 8.39 -22.45
N ILE A 563 -18.66 8.23 -23.19
CA ILE A 563 -19.96 7.86 -22.61
C ILE A 563 -20.03 6.39 -22.17
N LEU A 564 -19.49 5.48 -22.99
CA LEU A 564 -19.64 4.04 -22.78
C LEU A 564 -18.57 3.44 -21.88
N SER A 565 -17.40 4.09 -21.79
CA SER A 565 -16.27 3.60 -20.98
C SER A 565 -16.66 3.27 -19.52
N PRO A 566 -17.41 4.12 -18.80
CA PRO A 566 -17.89 3.79 -17.45
C PRO A 566 -18.79 2.55 -17.41
N LEU A 567 -19.75 2.47 -18.34
CA LEU A 567 -20.74 1.39 -18.41
C LEU A 567 -20.08 0.04 -18.72
N VAL A 568 -19.22 -0.01 -19.73
CA VAL A 568 -18.50 -1.23 -20.11
C VAL A 568 -17.53 -1.65 -19.02
N SER A 569 -16.91 -0.69 -18.33
CA SER A 569 -16.04 -0.98 -17.19
C SER A 569 -16.79 -1.61 -16.03
N GLN A 570 -18.01 -1.14 -15.73
CA GLN A 570 -18.87 -1.79 -14.73
C GLN A 570 -19.28 -3.20 -15.19
N MET A 571 -19.72 -3.37 -16.43
CA MET A 571 -20.11 -4.68 -16.98
C MET A 571 -18.98 -5.73 -16.94
N VAL A 572 -17.75 -5.33 -17.27
CA VAL A 572 -16.58 -6.23 -17.27
C VAL A 572 -15.96 -6.35 -15.86
N GLY A 573 -16.47 -5.62 -14.88
CA GLY A 573 -15.96 -5.61 -13.51
C GLY A 573 -14.52 -5.07 -13.43
N VAL A 574 -14.20 -4.09 -14.29
CA VAL A 574 -12.98 -3.28 -14.27
C VAL A 574 -13.21 -1.99 -13.48
N ALA A 575 -14.41 -1.40 -13.51
CA ALA A 575 -14.75 -0.26 -12.67
C ALA A 575 -14.74 -0.66 -11.18
N ASP A 576 -15.26 -1.85 -10.88
CA ASP A 576 -15.19 -2.41 -9.53
C ASP A 576 -13.80 -2.93 -9.21
N ALA A 577 -12.89 -3.13 -10.17
CA ALA A 577 -11.53 -3.55 -9.87
C ALA A 577 -10.75 -2.46 -9.09
N GLY A 578 -11.13 -1.19 -9.13
CA GLY A 578 -10.55 -0.16 -8.25
C GLY A 578 -10.99 -0.31 -6.79
N ALA A 579 -12.17 -0.92 -6.57
CA ALA A 579 -12.72 -1.25 -5.25
C ALA A 579 -12.53 -2.75 -4.86
N GLU A 580 -12.22 -3.62 -5.83
CA GLU A 580 -12.22 -5.09 -5.71
C GLU A 580 -10.94 -5.76 -6.22
N VAL A 581 -9.96 -5.03 -6.78
CA VAL A 581 -8.54 -5.48 -6.76
C VAL A 581 -7.96 -5.27 -5.35
N GLY A 582 -8.81 -4.97 -4.36
CA GLY A 582 -8.62 -5.26 -2.93
C GLY A 582 -9.44 -6.44 -2.39
N ARG A 583 -10.43 -6.98 -3.11
CA ARG A 583 -11.33 -8.05 -2.64
C ARG A 583 -11.34 -9.28 -3.55
N ALA A 584 -10.68 -10.31 -3.05
CA ALA A 584 -11.10 -11.71 -3.19
C ALA A 584 -10.67 -12.42 -1.90
N SER A 585 -11.51 -13.10 -1.12
CA SER A 585 -12.97 -13.19 -0.98
C SER A 585 -13.15 -14.01 0.30
N SER A 586 -14.21 -13.75 1.04
CA SER A 586 -14.69 -14.59 2.14
C SER A 586 -15.66 -15.66 1.61
N GLY A 587 -15.52 -16.90 2.09
CA GLY A 587 -16.48 -18.03 2.02
C GLY A 587 -16.45 -18.83 0.71
N ASN A 588 -16.60 -20.16 0.66
CA ASN A 588 -16.84 -21.24 1.63
C ASN A 588 -16.43 -22.58 0.97
N ASP A 589 -16.39 -23.66 1.76
CA ASP A 589 -16.33 -25.10 1.43
C ASP A 589 -14.95 -25.78 1.30
N GLY A 590 -14.73 -26.75 2.20
CA GLY A 590 -13.74 -27.81 2.04
C GLY A 590 -13.04 -28.21 3.33
N THR A 591 -13.71 -28.99 4.19
CA THR A 591 -13.08 -29.79 5.25
C THR A 591 -11.87 -30.58 4.74
N PRO A 592 -10.86 -30.81 5.59
CA PRO A 592 -10.63 -32.19 6.00
C PRO A 592 -10.53 -32.33 7.52
N LYS A 593 -11.07 -33.47 7.97
CA LYS A 593 -11.03 -34.00 9.33
C LYS A 593 -9.59 -34.09 9.84
N VAL A 594 -9.38 -33.66 11.09
CA VAL A 594 -8.29 -34.16 11.92
C VAL A 594 -8.91 -35.18 12.86
N GLY A 595 -8.48 -36.44 12.71
CA GLY A 595 -8.21 -37.30 13.85
C GLY A 595 -6.79 -37.03 14.31
#